data_AF-A0A147HTM9-F1
#
_entry.id   AF-A0A147HTM9-F1
#
_cell.length_a   1.000
_cell.length_b   1.000
_cell.length_c   1.000
_cell.angle_alpha   90.00
_cell.angle_beta   90.00
_cell.angle_gamma   90.00
#
_symmetry.space_group_name_H-M   'P 1'
#
loop_
_entity.id
_entity.type
_entity.pdbx_description
1 polymer ?
#
loop_
_entity_poly.entity_id
_entity_poly.type
_entity_poly.pdbx_seq_one_letter_code
_entity_poly.pdbx_strand_id
1 'polypeptide(L)'
;MHLVFRESHGLEEQAVPQDLGQRPGDVVVLSFSDSDLSAFAAGWRAGGFPWSLRLANLAALVHPLSVDTYVEQTLVYAKAILIRLIGGAAYWEYGLREVERLAREKGIALAVLAADGREDRRLMVASTVGDDICLLSTFDAANDLTV
;
A
#
# COMPACT_ATOMS: atom_id res chain seq x y z
N MET A 1 -7.70 -5.87 -27.81
CA MET A 1 -7.23 -6.64 -26.64
C MET A 1 -8.32 -6.53 -25.58
N HIS A 2 -8.97 -7.63 -25.20
CA HIS A 2 -10.10 -7.63 -24.26
C HIS A 2 -9.55 -7.79 -22.83
N LEU A 3 -9.81 -6.83 -21.95
CA LEU A 3 -9.51 -6.95 -20.52
C LEU A 3 -10.50 -7.95 -19.93
N VAL A 4 -10.01 -9.15 -19.63
CA VAL A 4 -10.77 -10.16 -18.88
C VAL A 4 -10.78 -9.71 -17.42
N PHE A 5 -11.93 -9.22 -16.96
CA PHE A 5 -12.19 -8.95 -15.56
C PHE A 5 -12.24 -10.30 -14.82
N ARG A 6 -11.15 -10.66 -14.13
CA ARG A 6 -11.16 -11.83 -13.24
C ARG A 6 -11.85 -11.42 -11.95
N GLU A 7 -12.96 -12.10 -11.66
CA GLU A 7 -13.68 -12.02 -10.40
C GLU A 7 -12.69 -12.19 -9.23
N SER A 8 -12.48 -11.11 -8.47
CA SER A 8 -11.60 -11.09 -7.29
C SER A 8 -12.09 -11.99 -6.15
N HIS A 9 -13.34 -12.46 -6.22
CA HIS A 9 -14.00 -13.24 -5.16
C HIS A 9 -13.42 -14.65 -4.95
N GLY A 10 -12.48 -15.13 -5.77
CA GLY A 10 -11.88 -16.48 -5.62
C GLY A 10 -10.47 -16.53 -5.00
N LEU A 11 -9.78 -15.39 -4.85
CA LEU A 11 -8.39 -15.39 -4.34
C LEU A 11 -8.33 -15.49 -2.80
N GLU A 12 -9.34 -14.97 -2.11
CA GLU A 12 -9.40 -14.95 -0.64
C GLU A 12 -9.70 -16.35 -0.05
N GLU A 13 -10.54 -17.16 -0.71
CA GLU A 13 -10.93 -18.50 -0.23
C GLU A 13 -9.80 -19.55 -0.28
N GLN A 14 -8.71 -19.30 -1.03
CA GLN A 14 -7.58 -20.23 -1.18
C GLN A 14 -6.24 -19.69 -0.67
N ALA A 15 -6.18 -18.43 -0.23
CA ALA A 15 -4.96 -17.87 0.31
C ALA A 15 -4.60 -18.56 1.64
N VAL A 16 -3.39 -19.09 1.74
CA VAL A 16 -2.88 -19.62 3.02
C VAL A 16 -2.48 -18.43 3.90
N PRO A 17 -2.93 -18.35 5.16
CA PRO A 17 -2.49 -17.31 6.07
C PRO A 17 -0.98 -17.36 6.26
N GLN A 18 -0.34 -16.21 6.09
CA GLN A 18 1.07 -15.97 6.32
C GLN A 18 1.25 -14.96 7.47
N ASP A 19 2.27 -15.19 8.30
CA ASP A 19 2.78 -14.21 9.24
C ASP A 19 4.11 -13.68 8.68
N LEU A 20 4.18 -12.38 8.43
CA LEU A 20 5.39 -11.74 7.90
C LEU A 20 6.49 -11.63 8.96
N GLY A 21 6.16 -11.65 10.25
CA GLY A 21 7.11 -11.49 11.35
C GLY A 21 7.95 -10.21 11.27
N GLN A 22 7.48 -9.20 10.52
CA GLN A 22 8.22 -7.98 10.28
C GLN A 22 8.17 -7.10 11.55
N ARG A 23 9.32 -6.62 12.01
CA ARG A 23 9.35 -5.74 13.18
C ARG A 23 8.68 -4.39 12.88
N PRO A 24 8.07 -3.73 13.88
CA PRO A 24 7.57 -2.36 13.76
C PRO A 24 8.55 -1.39 13.10
N GLY A 25 8.03 -0.39 12.39
CA GLY A 25 8.80 0.68 11.77
C GLY A 25 8.03 1.99 11.69
N ASP A 26 8.74 3.10 11.53
CA ASP A 26 8.16 4.44 11.48
C ASP A 26 7.38 4.67 10.17
N VAL A 27 7.89 4.17 9.05
CA VAL A 27 7.27 4.29 7.73
C VAL A 27 7.11 2.92 7.11
N VAL A 28 5.91 2.62 6.62
CA VAL A 28 5.59 1.34 5.97
C VAL A 28 5.11 1.59 4.55
N VAL A 29 5.63 0.84 3.57
CA VAL A 29 5.16 0.85 2.19
C VAL A 29 4.67 -0.53 1.78
N LEU A 30 3.47 -0.56 1.22
CA LEU A 30 2.77 -1.76 0.75
C LEU A 30 2.52 -1.65 -0.76
N SER A 31 2.91 -2.68 -1.53
CA SER A 31 2.59 -2.80 -2.96
C SER A 31 2.51 -4.27 -3.36
N PHE A 32 1.77 -4.59 -4.42
CA PHE A 32 1.87 -5.91 -5.07
C PHE A 32 3.12 -6.04 -5.97
N SER A 33 3.75 -4.92 -6.34
CA SER A 33 4.92 -4.88 -7.23
C SER A 33 6.21 -4.78 -6.43
N ASP A 34 7.04 -5.82 -6.51
CA ASP A 34 8.40 -5.82 -5.93
C ASP A 34 9.30 -4.75 -6.57
N SER A 35 9.02 -4.36 -7.82
CA SER A 35 9.69 -3.26 -8.50
C SER A 35 9.40 -1.92 -7.82
N ASP A 36 8.14 -1.67 -7.42
CA ASP A 36 7.75 -0.44 -6.70
C ASP A 36 8.44 -0.39 -5.34
N LEU A 37 8.45 -1.52 -4.62
CA LEU A 37 9.09 -1.62 -3.31
C LEU A 37 10.61 -1.38 -3.44
N SER A 38 11.25 -1.95 -4.46
CA SER A 38 12.68 -1.77 -4.72
C SER A 38 13.02 -0.33 -5.11
N ALA A 39 12.20 0.31 -5.95
CA ALA A 39 12.35 1.72 -6.32
C ALA A 39 12.20 2.64 -5.10
N PHE A 40 11.21 2.40 -4.26
CA PHE A 40 11.03 3.14 -3.01
C PHE A 40 12.22 2.94 -2.06
N ALA A 41 12.72 1.71 -1.93
CA ALA A 41 13.89 1.41 -1.12
C ALA A 41 15.14 2.20 -1.58
N ALA A 42 15.32 2.34 -2.89
CA ALA A 42 16.43 3.11 -3.47
C ALA A 42 16.28 4.60 -3.17
N GLY A 43 15.10 5.17 -3.43
CA GLY A 43 14.81 6.58 -3.13
C GLY A 43 14.93 6.91 -1.65
N TRP A 44 14.45 6.04 -0.76
CA TRP A 44 14.55 6.23 0.69
C TRP A 44 15.99 6.28 1.18
N ARG A 45 16.85 5.38 0.67
CA ARG A 45 18.28 5.36 1.00
C ARG A 45 18.99 6.61 0.51
N ALA A 46 18.68 7.08 -0.70
CA ALA A 46 19.24 8.30 -1.25
C ALA A 46 18.79 9.56 -0.48
N GLY A 47 17.56 9.56 0.06
CA GLY A 47 17.01 10.68 0.82
C GLY A 47 17.59 10.86 2.23
N GLY A 48 18.26 9.84 2.79
CA GLY A 48 18.93 9.95 4.09
C GLY A 48 17.97 10.20 5.28
N PHE A 49 16.74 9.72 5.20
CA PHE A 49 15.73 9.93 6.25
C PHE A 49 16.13 9.24 7.57
N PRO A 50 15.90 9.87 8.73
CA PRO A 50 16.25 9.32 10.04
C PRO A 50 15.26 8.25 10.54
N TRP A 51 14.18 7.98 9.81
CA TRP A 51 13.12 7.06 10.19
C TRP A 51 13.34 5.65 9.65
N SER A 52 12.86 4.67 10.40
CA SER A 52 12.93 3.26 9.99
C SER A 52 11.87 2.94 8.92
N LEU A 53 12.32 2.30 7.83
CA LEU A 53 11.46 1.88 6.71
C LEU A 53 11.13 0.39 6.79
N ARG A 54 9.87 0.05 6.50
CA ARG A 54 9.40 -1.31 6.23
C ARG A 54 8.73 -1.37 4.87
N LEU A 55 9.05 -2.42 4.13
CA LEU A 55 8.48 -2.71 2.82
C LEU A 55 7.84 -4.10 2.92
N ALA A 56 6.61 -4.24 2.44
CA ALA A 56 5.94 -5.52 2.41
C ALA A 56 5.13 -5.68 1.12
N ASN A 57 5.21 -6.89 0.54
CA ASN A 57 4.42 -7.22 -0.62
C ASN A 57 3.01 -7.66 -0.19
N LEU A 58 1.98 -7.03 -0.76
CA LEU A 58 0.59 -7.31 -0.47
C LEU A 58 0.16 -8.74 -0.82
N ALA A 59 0.88 -9.44 -1.70
CA ALA A 59 0.65 -10.86 -2.00
C ALA A 59 0.78 -11.77 -0.76
N ALA A 60 1.57 -11.37 0.25
CA ALA A 60 1.67 -12.07 1.53
C ALA A 60 0.55 -11.68 2.52
N LEU A 61 -0.24 -10.66 2.19
CA LEU A 61 -1.29 -10.09 3.04
C LEU A 61 -2.68 -10.24 2.40
N VAL A 62 -2.90 -11.26 1.57
CA VAL A 62 -4.21 -11.50 0.92
C VAL A 62 -5.22 -12.10 1.90
N HIS A 63 -4.78 -13.00 2.79
CA HIS A 63 -5.68 -13.63 3.74
C HIS A 63 -6.03 -12.68 4.90
N PRO A 64 -7.30 -12.55 5.32
CA PRO A 64 -7.72 -11.63 6.39
C PRO A 64 -6.89 -11.75 7.68
N LEU A 65 -6.63 -12.98 8.15
CA LEU A 65 -5.79 -13.21 9.33
C LEU A 65 -4.36 -12.64 9.20
N SER A 66 -3.79 -12.68 7.99
CA SER A 66 -2.45 -12.10 7.74
C SER A 66 -2.48 -10.60 7.84
N VAL A 67 -3.54 -9.97 7.31
CA VAL A 67 -3.77 -8.53 7.44
C VAL A 67 -3.89 -8.16 8.91
N ASP A 68 -4.78 -8.82 9.66
CA ASP A 68 -5.03 -8.52 11.07
C ASP A 68 -3.74 -8.61 11.90
N THR A 69 -3.02 -9.73 11.74
CA THR A 69 -1.75 -9.96 12.44
C THR A 69 -0.74 -8.86 12.12
N TYR A 70 -0.61 -8.49 10.85
CA TYR A 70 0.34 -7.48 10.43
C TYR A 70 -0.07 -6.06 10.89
N VAL A 71 -1.37 -5.76 10.91
CA VAL A 71 -1.93 -4.52 11.45
C VAL A 71 -1.59 -4.37 12.93
N GLU A 72 -1.89 -5.40 13.73
CA GLU A 72 -1.72 -5.38 15.18
C GLU A 72 -0.24 -5.40 15.61
N GLN A 73 0.60 -6.13 14.89
CA GLN A 73 1.99 -6.32 15.29
C GLN A 73 2.95 -5.30 14.67
N THR A 74 2.61 -4.73 13.51
CA THR A 74 3.51 -3.86 12.74
C THR A 74 2.91 -2.49 12.50
N LEU A 75 1.75 -2.40 11.84
CA LEU A 75 1.23 -1.12 11.34
C LEU A 75 0.76 -0.19 12.44
N VAL A 76 0.29 -0.70 13.58
CA VAL A 76 -0.18 0.12 14.71
C VAL A 76 0.89 1.06 15.28
N TYR A 77 2.17 0.77 15.02
CA TYR A 77 3.31 1.57 15.47
C TYR A 77 3.83 2.53 14.39
N ALA A 78 3.29 2.47 13.18
CA ALA A 78 3.71 3.32 12.08
C ALA A 78 3.28 4.78 12.30
N LYS A 79 4.11 5.71 11.84
CA LYS A 79 3.78 7.13 11.74
C LYS A 79 3.22 7.50 10.37
N ALA A 80 3.68 6.78 9.34
CA ALA A 80 3.18 6.92 7.99
C ALA A 80 3.08 5.55 7.29
N ILE A 81 2.02 5.39 6.48
CA ILE A 81 1.78 4.21 5.65
C ILE A 81 1.49 4.68 4.22
N LEU A 82 2.20 4.11 3.25
CA LEU A 82 1.96 4.29 1.83
C LEU A 82 1.49 2.96 1.23
N ILE A 83 0.37 2.97 0.53
CA ILE A 83 -0.16 1.79 -0.18
C ILE A 83 -0.22 2.14 -1.67
N ARG A 84 0.40 1.31 -2.51
CA ARG A 84 0.33 1.42 -3.97
C ARG A 84 -0.44 0.21 -4.52
N LEU A 85 -1.64 0.43 -5.05
CA LEU A 85 -2.53 -0.61 -5.55
C LEU A 85 -2.61 -0.58 -7.07
N ILE A 86 -2.22 -1.68 -7.72
CA ILE A 86 -2.40 -1.90 -9.16
C ILE A 86 -3.84 -2.37 -9.37
N GLY A 87 -4.69 -1.51 -9.97
CA GLY A 87 -6.07 -1.85 -10.32
C GLY A 87 -7.16 -1.35 -9.37
N GLY A 88 -6.81 -0.52 -8.37
CA GLY A 88 -7.78 0.18 -7.52
C GLY A 88 -8.18 -0.56 -6.24
N ALA A 89 -9.11 0.03 -5.48
CA ALA A 89 -9.45 -0.41 -4.10
C ALA A 89 -9.96 -1.86 -3.99
N ALA A 90 -10.59 -2.38 -5.06
CA ALA A 90 -11.21 -3.71 -5.06
C ALA A 90 -10.20 -4.88 -5.02
N TYR A 91 -8.91 -4.63 -5.23
CA TYR A 91 -7.88 -5.68 -5.23
C TYR A 91 -7.42 -6.08 -3.82
N TRP A 92 -7.65 -5.22 -2.82
CA TRP A 92 -7.24 -5.47 -1.44
C TRP A 92 -8.21 -4.79 -0.46
N GLU A 93 -9.51 -4.99 -0.67
CA GLU A 93 -10.58 -4.22 -0.02
C GLU A 93 -10.58 -4.41 1.50
N TYR A 94 -10.47 -5.65 1.98
CA TYR A 94 -10.42 -5.96 3.42
C TYR A 94 -9.24 -5.25 4.10
N GLY A 95 -8.04 -5.42 3.55
CA GLY A 95 -6.85 -4.81 4.12
C GLY A 95 -6.84 -3.29 4.04
N LEU A 96 -7.34 -2.71 2.95
CA LEU A 96 -7.48 -1.28 2.81
C LEU A 96 -8.40 -0.71 3.91
N ARG A 97 -9.53 -1.37 4.19
CA ARG A 97 -10.46 -0.95 5.25
C ARG A 97 -9.82 -1.01 6.63
N GLU A 98 -9.09 -2.07 6.96
CA GLU A 98 -8.44 -2.18 8.28
C GLU A 98 -7.32 -1.15 8.47
N VAL A 99 -6.53 -0.90 7.42
CA VAL A 99 -5.48 0.14 7.48
C VAL A 99 -6.09 1.54 7.56
N GLU A 100 -7.17 1.81 6.83
CA GLU A 100 -7.90 3.08 6.92
C GLU A 100 -8.44 3.30 8.34
N ARG A 101 -9.12 2.29 8.90
CA ARG A 101 -9.64 2.34 10.28
C ARG A 101 -8.52 2.64 11.28
N LEU A 102 -7.44 1.88 11.20
CA LEU A 102 -6.26 2.08 12.06
C LEU A 102 -5.70 3.50 11.93
N ALA A 103 -5.53 3.98 10.70
CA ALA A 103 -4.93 5.29 10.44
C ALA A 103 -5.78 6.43 11.03
N ARG A 104 -7.11 6.33 10.91
CA ARG A 104 -8.04 7.31 11.50
C ARG A 104 -8.04 7.25 13.03
N GLU A 105 -8.05 6.05 13.61
CA GLU A 105 -8.06 5.86 15.07
C GLU A 105 -6.76 6.34 15.74
N LYS A 106 -5.62 6.16 15.07
CA LYS A 106 -4.29 6.45 15.62
C LYS A 106 -3.68 7.75 15.13
N GLY A 107 -4.29 8.42 14.15
CA GLY A 107 -3.74 9.62 13.51
C GLY A 107 -2.48 9.33 12.68
N ILE A 108 -2.41 8.14 12.06
CA ILE A 108 -1.31 7.76 11.16
C ILE A 108 -1.53 8.44 9.82
N ALA A 109 -0.44 8.97 9.24
CA ALA A 109 -0.46 9.51 7.88
C ALA A 109 -0.59 8.37 6.87
N LEU A 110 -1.76 8.22 6.24
CA LEU A 110 -2.05 7.19 5.25
C LEU A 110 -2.16 7.82 3.86
N ALA A 111 -1.38 7.29 2.93
CA ALA A 111 -1.39 7.62 1.51
C ALA A 111 -1.75 6.39 0.69
N VAL A 112 -2.79 6.46 -0.14
CA VAL A 112 -3.19 5.35 -1.00
C VAL A 112 -3.19 5.81 -2.45
N LEU A 113 -2.29 5.23 -3.26
CA LEU A 113 -2.05 5.62 -4.64
C LEU A 113 -2.47 4.50 -5.61
N ALA A 114 -3.19 4.88 -6.66
CA ALA A 114 -3.44 4.03 -7.82
C ALA A 114 -2.15 3.91 -8.64
N ALA A 115 -1.69 2.69 -8.88
CA ALA A 115 -0.47 2.42 -9.62
C ALA A 115 -0.66 2.44 -11.16
N ASP A 116 -1.89 2.58 -11.65
CA ASP A 116 -2.23 2.61 -13.07
C ASP A 116 -2.44 4.04 -13.62
N GLY A 117 -2.11 5.06 -12.80
CA GLY A 117 -2.26 6.47 -13.15
C GLY A 117 -3.71 6.96 -13.23
N ARG A 118 -4.69 6.13 -12.88
CA ARG A 118 -6.11 6.51 -12.91
C ARG A 118 -6.51 7.12 -11.57
N GLU A 119 -7.22 8.24 -11.62
CA GLU A 119 -7.81 8.83 -10.42
C GLU A 119 -8.91 7.91 -9.88
N ASP A 120 -8.70 7.33 -8.70
CA ASP A 120 -9.71 6.57 -7.96
C ASP A 120 -10.15 7.34 -6.71
N ARG A 121 -11.39 7.83 -6.74
CA ARG A 121 -11.98 8.60 -5.64
C ARG A 121 -12.03 7.83 -4.32
N ARG A 122 -12.12 6.50 -4.34
CA ARG A 122 -12.12 5.69 -3.11
C ARG A 122 -10.75 5.71 -2.43
N LEU A 123 -9.67 5.66 -3.21
CA LEU A 123 -8.30 5.76 -2.68
C LEU A 123 -8.01 7.15 -2.11
N MET A 124 -8.55 8.19 -2.75
CA MET A 124 -8.46 9.57 -2.23
C MET A 124 -9.19 9.72 -0.89
N VAL A 125 -10.40 9.17 -0.76
CA VAL A 125 -11.16 9.21 0.50
C VAL A 125 -10.49 8.42 1.62
N ALA A 126 -9.86 7.29 1.29
CA ALA A 126 -9.13 6.46 2.25
C ALA A 126 -7.84 7.12 2.76
N SER A 127 -7.23 8.03 1.99
CA SER A 127 -6.02 8.74 2.40
C SER A 127 -6.32 9.73 3.53
N THR A 128 -5.45 9.79 4.55
CA THR A 128 -5.61 10.68 5.72
C THR A 128 -4.67 11.89 5.69
N VAL A 129 -3.73 11.92 4.75
CA VAL A 129 -3.00 13.15 4.39
C VAL A 129 -3.83 13.94 3.37
N GLY A 130 -3.85 15.27 3.49
CA GLY A 130 -4.71 16.15 2.70
C GLY A 130 -4.49 16.08 1.17
N ASP A 131 -5.30 16.83 0.42
CA ASP A 131 -5.42 16.84 -1.06
C ASP A 131 -4.09 17.00 -1.86
N ASP A 132 -2.97 17.29 -1.20
CA ASP A 132 -1.62 17.43 -1.78
C ASP A 132 -1.07 16.11 -2.37
N ILE A 133 -1.68 14.96 -2.07
CA ILE A 133 -1.32 13.65 -2.64
C ILE A 133 -1.47 13.58 -4.17
N CYS A 134 -2.33 14.43 -4.75
CA CYS A 134 -2.57 14.48 -6.18
C CYS A 134 -1.29 14.85 -6.99
N LEU A 135 -0.27 15.42 -6.32
CA LEU A 135 1.03 15.68 -6.94
C LEU A 135 1.93 14.44 -7.03
N LEU A 136 1.73 13.41 -6.20
CA LEU A 136 2.55 12.19 -6.24
C LEU A 136 2.14 11.24 -7.37
N SER A 137 0.86 11.18 -7.73
CA SER A 137 0.39 10.45 -8.92
C SER A 137 0.95 11.04 -10.22
N THR A 138 1.21 12.35 -10.24
CA THR A 138 1.83 13.02 -11.39
C THR A 138 3.32 12.67 -11.54
N PHE A 139 4.00 12.27 -10.46
CA PHE A 139 5.42 11.89 -10.49
C PHE A 139 5.66 10.57 -11.26
N ASP A 140 4.69 9.66 -11.26
CA ASP A 140 4.77 8.39 -11.98
C ASP A 140 4.66 8.58 -13.51
N ALA A 141 3.89 9.59 -13.96
CA ALA A 141 3.77 9.93 -15.39
C ALA A 141 5.04 10.59 -15.97
N ALA A 142 5.92 11.15 -15.12
CA ALA A 142 7.13 11.83 -15.57
C ALA A 142 8.34 10.89 -15.74
N ASN A 143 8.29 9.68 -15.17
CA ASN A 143 9.42 8.74 -15.19
C ASN A 143 9.36 7.69 -16.33
N ASP A 144 8.33 7.76 -17.19
CA ASP A 144 8.15 6.86 -18.35
C ASP A 144 8.67 7.45 -19.67
N LEU A 145 9.49 8.50 -19.61
CA LEU A 145 10.14 9.13 -20.77
C LEU A 145 11.67 9.23 -20.58
N THR A 146 12.35 8.12 -20.26
CA THR A 146 13.76 7.96 -20.62
C THR A 146 14.13 6.48 -20.74
N VAL A 147 13.81 5.87 -21.90
CA VAL A 147 14.63 4.87 -22.59
C VAL A 147 14.62 5.21 -24.07
#